data_AF-A0A2N7WDM2-F1
#
_entry.id   AF-A0A2N7WDM2-F1
#
_cell.length_a   1.000
_cell.length_b   1.000
_cell.length_c   1.000
_cell.angle_alpha   90.00
_cell.angle_beta   90.00
_cell.angle_gamma   90.00
#
_symmetry.space_group_name_H-M   'P 1'
#
loop_
_entity.id
_entity.type
_entity.pdbx_description
1 polymer ?
#
loop_
_entity_poly.entity_id
_entity_poly.type
_entity_poly.pdbx_seq_one_letter_code
_entity_poly.pdbx_strand_id
1 'polypeptide(L)' 'MKKDTWIAIVICIVLTLVAMDGSTGLGWADYRPLRNFDYFGLGISWLLFIFVLVRDKMKGEA' A
#
# COMPACT_ATOMS: atom_id res chain seq x y z
N MET A 1 14.28 10.91 6.16
CA MET A 1 13.42 9.74 6.47
C MET A 1 14.00 8.98 7.64
N LYS A 2 13.31 9.01 8.77
CA LYS A 2 13.67 8.27 9.99
C LYS A 2 13.55 6.76 9.78
N LYS A 3 14.28 5.98 10.58
CA LYS A 3 14.28 4.50 10.52
C LYS A 3 12.87 3.93 10.68
N ASP A 4 12.08 4.55 11.55
CA ASP A 4 10.68 4.15 11.82
C ASP A 4 9.77 4.39 10.61
N THR A 5 9.97 5.48 9.88
CA THR A 5 9.24 5.76 8.62
C THR A 5 9.53 4.68 7.58
N TRP A 6 10.77 4.22 7.49
CA TRP A 6 11.14 3.17 6.54
C TRP A 6 10.53 1.82 6.91
N ILE A 7 10.49 1.48 8.20
CA ILE A 7 9.80 0.29 8.70
C ILE A 7 8.30 0.35 8.38
N ALA A 8 7.66 1.50 8.58
CA ALA A 8 6.25 1.70 8.24
C ALA A 8 5.98 1.50 6.74
N ILE A 9 6.86 2.04 5.87
CA ILE A 9 6.77 1.85 4.42
C ILE A 9 6.84 0.36 4.06
N VAL A 10 7.81 -0.37 4.62
CA VAL A 10 7.96 -1.81 4.36
C VAL A 10 6.73 -2.59 4.79
N ILE A 11 6.16 -2.29 5.96
CA ILE A 11 4.93 -2.93 6.45
C ILE A 11 3.76 -2.64 5.50
N CYS A 12 3.58 -1.39 5.04
CA CYS A 12 2.53 -1.04 4.08
C CYS A 12 2.66 -1.80 2.76
N ILE A 13 3.88 -2.02 2.27
CA ILE A 13 4.13 -2.83 1.06
C ILE A 13 3.71 -4.28 1.30
N VAL A 14 4.12 -4.90 2.42
CA VAL A 14 3.77 -6.29 2.76
C VAL A 14 2.26 -6.45 2.87
N LEU A 15 1.56 -5.55 3.57
CA LEU A 15 0.11 -5.59 3.70
C LEU A 15 -0.61 -5.41 2.36
N THR A 16 -0.07 -4.57 1.47
CA THR A 16 -0.60 -4.38 0.11
C THR A 16 -0.52 -5.68 -0.69
N LEU A 17 0.63 -6.38 -0.64
CA LEU A 17 0.81 -7.66 -1.32
C LEU A 17 -0.15 -8.73 -0.78
N VAL A 18 -0.30 -8.83 0.53
CA VAL A 18 -1.25 -9.76 1.16
C VAL A 18 -2.70 -9.45 0.76
N ALA A 19 -3.07 -8.17 0.69
CA ALA A 19 -4.40 -7.75 0.24
C ALA A 19 -4.64 -8.09 -1.24
N MET A 20 -3.61 -7.93 -2.10
CA MET A 20 -3.68 -8.32 -3.51
C MET A 20 -3.86 -9.84 -3.67
N ASP A 21 -3.10 -10.65 -2.94
CA ASP A 21 -3.22 -12.11 -2.96
C ASP A 21 -4.60 -12.57 -2.47
N GLY A 22 -5.09 -12.00 -1.36
CA GLY A 22 -6.42 -12.32 -0.82
C GLY A 22 -7.57 -11.92 -1.75
N SER A 23 -7.44 -10.83 -2.50
CA SER A 23 -8.47 -10.37 -3.44
C SER A 23 -8.43 -11.10 -4.79
N THR A 24 -7.24 -11.46 -5.28
CA THR A 24 -7.09 -12.25 -6.52
C THR A 24 -7.24 -13.75 -6.32
N GLY A 25 -7.08 -14.25 -5.09
CA GLY A 25 -6.91 -15.67 -4.85
C GLY A 25 -5.58 -16.21 -5.42
N LEU A 26 -4.56 -15.35 -5.63
CA LEU A 26 -3.23 -15.81 -6.01
C LEU A 26 -2.72 -16.77 -4.93
N GLY A 27 -2.56 -18.06 -5.28
CA GLY A 27 -2.19 -19.13 -4.35
C GLY A 27 -3.35 -20.03 -3.90
N TRP A 28 -4.59 -19.74 -4.28
CA TRP A 28 -5.76 -20.60 -4.08
C TRP A 28 -6.16 -21.32 -5.37
N ALA A 29 -7.00 -22.36 -5.27
CA ALA A 29 -7.35 -23.23 -6.40
C ALA A 29 -8.06 -22.49 -7.56
N ASP A 30 -8.77 -21.40 -7.25
CA ASP A 30 -9.47 -20.57 -8.23
C ASP A 30 -8.91 -19.15 -8.24
N TYR A 31 -8.27 -18.77 -9.35
CA TYR A 31 -7.89 -17.39 -9.61
C TYR A 31 -9.14 -16.55 -9.94
N ARG A 32 -9.32 -15.43 -9.24
CA ARG A 32 -10.28 -14.39 -9.61
C ARG A 32 -9.54 -13.13 -10.05
N PRO A 33 -9.99 -12.47 -11.13
CA PRO A 33 -9.45 -11.17 -11.48
C PRO A 33 -9.69 -10.19 -10.33
N LEU A 34 -8.65 -9.43 -9.97
CA LEU A 34 -8.73 -8.42 -8.93
C LEU A 34 -9.87 -7.45 -9.25
N ARG A 35 -10.76 -7.24 -8.29
CA ARG A 35 -11.94 -6.38 -8.52
C ARG A 35 -11.48 -4.93 -8.68
N ASN A 36 -12.10 -4.19 -9.61
CA ASN A 36 -11.85 -2.75 -9.81
C ASN A 36 -11.97 -1.94 -8.52
N PHE A 37 -12.83 -2.37 -7.59
CA PHE A 37 -12.97 -1.75 -6.28
C PHE A 37 -11.71 -1.88 -5.41
N ASP A 38 -11.04 -3.04 -5.45
CA ASP A 38 -9.83 -3.30 -4.68
C ASP A 38 -8.63 -2.51 -5.24
N TYR A 39 -8.55 -2.36 -6.58
CA TYR A 39 -7.58 -1.44 -7.22
C TYR A 39 -7.78 0.01 -6.79
N PHE A 40 -9.02 0.48 -6.71
CA PHE A 40 -9.34 1.84 -6.29
C PHE A 40 -8.96 2.09 -4.82
N GLY A 41 -9.29 1.15 -3.93
CA GLY A 41 -8.95 1.24 -2.50
C GLY A 41 -7.43 1.26 -2.25
N LEU A 42 -6.68 0.38 -2.93
CA LEU A 42 -5.22 0.36 -2.85
C LEU A 42 -4.61 1.61 -3.49
N GLY A 43 -5.12 2.07 -4.62
CA GLY A 43 -4.65 3.28 -5.28
C GLY A 43 -4.82 4.54 -4.43
N ILE A 44 -6.01 4.73 -3.83
CA ILE A 44 -6.30 5.89 -2.97
C ILE A 44 -5.45 5.89 -1.71
N SER A 45 -5.28 4.74 -1.06
CA SER A 45 -4.48 4.62 0.16
C SER A 45 -3.00 4.92 -0.10
N TRP A 46 -2.43 4.44 -1.21
CA TRP A 46 -1.06 4.78 -1.61
C TRP A 46 -0.90 6.26 -2.00
N LEU A 47 -1.89 6.85 -2.68
CA LEU A 47 -1.88 8.28 -2.99
C LEU A 47 -1.84 9.15 -1.74
N LEU A 48 -2.70 8.86 -0.75
CA LEU A 48 -2.71 9.57 0.52
C LEU A 48 -1.40 9.38 1.30
N PHE A 49 -0.85 8.16 1.28
CA PHE A 49 0.41 7.85 1.95
C PHE A 49 1.59 8.63 1.33
N ILE A 50 1.70 8.62 0.00
CA ILE A 50 2.73 9.40 -0.72
C ILE A 50 2.55 10.89 -0.46
N PHE A 51 1.31 11.39 -0.48
CA PHE A 51 1.01 12.79 -0.16
C PHE A 51 1.51 13.19 1.22
N VAL A 52 1.28 12.37 2.24
CA VAL A 52 1.77 12.62 3.60
C VAL A 52 3.30 12.63 3.63
N LEU A 53 3.96 11.66 3.01
CA LEU A 53 5.43 11.61 2.96
C LEU A 53 6.03 12.83 2.26
N VAL A 54 5.43 13.27 1.16
CA VAL A 54 5.88 14.47 0.42
C VAL A 54 5.65 15.73 1.26
N ARG A 55 4.49 15.86 1.91
CA ARG A 55 4.18 17.00 2.78
C ARG A 55 5.14 17.06 3.98
N ASP A 56 5.42 15.93 4.62
CA ASP A 56 6.31 15.83 5.77
C ASP A 56 7.75 16.22 5.39
N LYS A 57 8.19 15.79 4.20
CA LYS A 57 9.46 16.20 3.60
C LYS A 57 9.51 17.70 3.30
N MET A 58 8.42 18.28 2.78
CA MET A 58 8.33 19.73 2.51
C MET A 58 8.33 20.57 3.79
N LYS A 59 7.81 20.03 4.90
CA LYS A 59 7.85 20.67 6.22
C LYS A 59 9.18 20.51 6.94
N GLY A 60 10.10 19.69 6.43
CA GLY A 60 11.38 19.39 7.08
C GLY A 60 11.26 18.44 8.28
N GLU A 61 10.13 17.73 8.42
CA GLU A 61 9.84 16.85 9.57
C GLU A 61 10.33 15.40 9.36
N ALA A 62 10.81 15.07 8.14
CA ALA A 62 11.08 13.71 7.64
C ALA A 62 12.55 13.26 7.56
#